data_AF-A0A2N9NFH4-F1
#
_entry.id   AF-A0A2N9NFH4-F1
#
_cell.length_a   1.000
_cell.length_b   1.000
_cell.length_c   1.000
_cell.angle_alpha   90.00
_cell.angle_beta   90.00
_cell.angle_gamma   90.00
#
_symmetry.space_group_name_H-M   'P 1'
#
loop_
_entity.id
_entity.type
_entity.pdbx_description
1 polymer ?
#
loop_
_entity_poly.entity_id
_entity_poly.type
_entity_poly.pdbx_seq_one_letter_code
_entity_poly.pdbx_strand_id
1 'polypeptide(L)'
;METNNKPEPPSESKAPPNGRIARLPWWIREIISSCLSCRQTGAALLEYLNSTPEFQTFLANGSAPAPLTEADLAEWREHGSPEWLGHQETVAACRAMDSEVAAVSPPGSQPLTERLAAWVAVQYAAQGPRLRDSSANRETFWQRLREFCSDISMLRRGDQNAEWLSIERQRLLLEEKDSLLRYKKKLTLGLEMMLDQVKNNPKAAEAFQAFAKEARGTFDNIEGAP
;
A
#
# COMPACT_ATOMS: atom_id res chain seq x y z
N MET A 1 4.90 -11.70 27.52
CA MET A 1 4.91 -10.35 28.10
C MET A 1 5.23 -9.38 26.98
N GLU A 2 4.15 -8.74 26.50
CA GLU A 2 4.05 -7.49 25.74
C GLU A 2 5.06 -7.23 24.60
N THR A 3 4.62 -7.55 23.40
CA THR A 3 5.18 -7.05 22.14
C THR A 3 4.94 -5.55 22.03
N ASN A 4 6.04 -4.82 22.11
CA ASN A 4 6.17 -3.37 21.95
C ASN A 4 5.62 -2.93 20.57
N ASN A 5 4.35 -2.54 20.55
CA ASN A 5 3.64 -2.12 19.34
C ASN A 5 3.92 -0.62 19.10
N LYS A 6 5.06 -0.34 18.46
CA LYS A 6 5.43 1.02 18.02
C LYS A 6 4.82 1.24 16.63
N PRO A 7 3.78 2.08 16.45
CA PRO A 7 3.24 2.35 15.13
C PRO A 7 4.25 3.14 14.28
N GLU A 8 4.51 2.67 13.07
CA GLU A 8 5.32 3.37 12.06
C GLU A 8 4.63 4.68 11.61
N PRO A 9 5.38 5.77 11.44
CA PRO A 9 4.81 7.07 11.08
C PRO A 9 4.54 7.18 9.56
N PRO A 10 3.46 7.86 9.13
CA PRO A 10 3.33 8.33 7.75
C PRO A 10 4.36 9.44 7.48
N SER A 11 4.92 9.45 6.27
CA SER A 11 6.09 10.24 5.88
C SER A 11 5.98 11.72 6.27
N GLU A 12 7.03 12.23 6.91
CA GLU A 12 7.19 13.61 7.38
C GLU A 12 6.93 14.62 6.25
N SER A 13 5.77 15.29 6.34
CA SER A 13 5.42 16.45 5.55
C SER A 13 6.02 17.73 6.17
N LYS A 14 6.63 18.56 5.31
CA LYS A 14 7.27 19.86 5.61
C LYS A 14 6.34 20.83 6.40
N ALA A 15 6.88 21.43 7.47
CA ALA A 15 6.32 22.54 8.29
C ALA A 15 5.92 23.78 7.45
N PRO A 16 5.04 24.74 7.88
CA PRO A 16 4.92 25.40 9.22
C PRO A 16 3.45 25.82 9.61
N PRO A 17 3.09 26.72 10.59
CA PRO A 17 3.86 27.51 11.56
C PRO A 17 3.39 27.47 13.05
N ASN A 18 4.30 27.94 13.91
CA ASN A 18 4.13 28.55 15.25
C ASN A 18 3.38 27.77 16.33
N GLY A 19 4.16 26.99 17.07
CA GLY A 19 3.82 26.51 18.40
C GLY A 19 4.85 25.52 18.88
N ARG A 20 5.27 25.61 20.15
CA ARG A 20 6.32 24.72 20.68
C ARG A 20 5.91 23.24 20.64
N ILE A 21 4.62 22.99 20.82
CA ILE A 21 4.01 21.65 20.77
C ILE A 21 3.94 21.11 19.32
N ALA A 22 3.79 21.98 18.32
CA ALA A 22 3.72 21.57 16.91
C ALA A 22 5.03 20.93 16.40
N ARG A 23 6.18 21.28 17.02
CA ARG A 23 7.51 20.73 16.72
C ARG A 23 7.81 19.41 17.41
N LEU A 24 6.94 18.96 18.32
CA LEU A 24 7.12 17.71 19.03
C LEU A 24 6.74 16.51 18.13
N PRO A 25 7.34 15.34 18.39
CA PRO A 25 6.95 14.09 17.75
C PRO A 25 5.45 13.85 17.77
N TRP A 26 4.94 13.21 16.72
CA TRP A 26 3.50 12.96 16.54
C TRP A 26 2.84 12.33 17.77
N TRP A 27 3.49 11.36 18.40
CA TRP A 27 2.95 10.63 19.55
C TRP A 27 2.82 11.50 20.81
N ILE A 28 3.66 12.52 20.98
CA ILE A 28 3.54 13.49 22.10
C ILE A 28 2.37 14.44 21.82
N ARG A 29 2.22 14.90 20.58
CA ARG A 29 1.08 15.71 20.15
C ARG A 29 -0.24 14.95 20.37
N GLU A 30 -0.25 13.65 20.06
CA GLU A 30 -1.40 12.76 20.26
C GLU A 30 -1.81 12.64 21.74
N ILE A 31 -0.85 12.44 22.65
CA ILE A 31 -1.10 12.39 24.10
C ILE A 31 -1.65 13.72 24.62
N ILE A 32 -1.00 14.83 24.24
CA ILE A 32 -1.42 16.18 24.65
C ILE A 32 -2.86 16.45 24.20
N SER A 33 -3.14 16.24 22.91
CA SER A 33 -4.46 16.50 22.34
C SER A 33 -5.54 15.58 22.94
N SER A 34 -5.24 14.30 23.15
CA SER A 34 -6.18 13.35 23.80
C SER A 34 -6.54 13.78 25.22
N CYS A 35 -5.56 14.20 26.02
CA CYS A 35 -5.79 14.70 27.38
C CYS A 35 -6.60 16.01 27.40
N LEU A 36 -6.36 16.89 26.43
CA LEU A 36 -7.13 18.12 26.26
C LEU A 36 -8.59 17.84 25.87
N SER A 37 -8.86 16.87 25.00
CA SER A 37 -10.21 16.44 24.60
C SER A 37 -11.00 15.81 25.75
N CYS A 38 -10.32 15.10 26.67
CA CYS A 38 -10.94 14.48 27.84
C CYS A 38 -11.21 15.46 29.02
N ARG A 39 -11.09 16.78 28.83
CA ARG A 39 -11.27 17.84 29.86
C ARG A 39 -10.39 17.66 31.10
N GLN A 40 -9.17 17.12 30.97
CA GLN A 40 -8.24 17.11 32.09
C GLN A 40 -7.65 18.51 32.32
N THR A 41 -7.27 18.82 33.56
CA THR A 41 -6.64 20.10 33.92
C THR A 41 -5.25 20.18 33.27
N GLY A 42 -5.02 21.24 32.49
CA GLY A 42 -3.75 21.44 31.77
C GLY A 42 -2.50 21.40 32.67
N ALA A 43 -2.64 21.79 33.93
CA ALA A 43 -1.59 21.72 34.93
C ALA A 43 -1.11 20.29 35.24
N ALA A 44 -2.04 19.33 35.42
CA ALA A 44 -1.69 17.94 35.71
C ALA A 44 -1.00 17.26 34.51
N LEU A 45 -1.42 17.62 33.30
CA LEU A 45 -0.79 17.16 32.06
C LEU A 45 0.65 17.70 31.92
N LEU A 46 0.86 18.98 32.22
CA LEU A 46 2.19 19.59 32.20
C LEU A 46 3.10 18.97 33.28
N GLU A 47 2.58 18.71 34.48
CA GLU A 47 3.33 18.05 35.54
C GLU A 47 3.74 16.63 35.13
N TYR A 48 2.81 15.84 34.57
CA TYR A 48 3.09 14.51 34.07
C TYR A 48 4.13 14.50 32.94
N LEU A 49 3.94 15.34 31.91
CA LEU A 49 4.85 15.41 30.77
C LEU A 49 6.23 15.90 31.18
N ASN A 50 6.32 16.97 31.98
CA ASN A 50 7.59 17.49 32.46
C ASN A 50 8.28 16.57 33.48
N SER A 51 7.56 15.64 34.12
CA SER A 51 8.16 14.64 35.03
C SER A 51 8.57 13.34 34.33
N THR A 52 8.22 13.17 33.06
CA THR A 52 8.50 11.94 32.29
C THR A 52 9.97 11.94 31.79
N PRO A 53 10.82 10.98 32.20
CA PRO A 53 12.24 10.92 31.81
C PRO A 53 12.44 10.83 30.29
N GLU A 54 11.56 10.13 29.57
CA GLU A 54 11.59 9.99 28.12
C GLU A 54 11.33 11.33 27.42
N PHE A 55 10.50 12.18 28.01
CA PHE A 55 10.23 13.53 27.49
C PHE A 55 11.39 14.48 27.79
N GLN A 56 11.98 14.39 28.98
CA GLN A 56 13.15 15.19 29.37
C GLN A 56 14.40 14.84 28.55
N THR A 57 14.65 13.56 28.29
CA THR A 57 15.76 13.12 27.43
C THR A 57 15.57 13.58 25.98
N PHE A 58 14.33 13.60 25.48
CA PHE A 58 14.02 14.15 24.15
C PHE A 58 14.23 15.66 24.07
N LEU A 59 13.81 16.42 25.09
CA LEU A 59 14.04 17.87 25.15
C LEU A 59 15.53 18.22 25.25
N ALA A 60 16.31 17.46 26.02
CA ALA A 60 17.75 17.66 26.18
C ALA A 60 18.55 17.44 24.88
N ASN A 61 18.02 16.65 23.94
CA ASN A 61 18.69 16.30 22.69
C ASN A 61 18.44 17.29 21.52
N GLY A 62 17.78 18.43 21.79
CA GLY A 62 17.98 19.64 20.97
C GLY A 62 16.83 20.12 20.08
N SER A 63 15.70 20.55 20.68
CA SER A 63 14.74 21.39 19.90
C SER A 63 13.88 22.36 20.72
N ALA A 64 13.84 22.29 22.07
CA ALA A 64 13.06 23.24 22.86
C ALA A 64 13.61 23.43 24.30
N PRO A 65 13.53 24.65 24.87
CA PRO A 65 13.85 24.86 26.28
C PRO A 65 12.80 24.17 27.18
N ALA A 66 13.25 23.35 28.14
CA ALA A 66 12.41 22.80 29.20
C ALA A 66 12.07 23.89 30.25
N PRO A 67 10.91 23.85 30.94
CA PRO A 67 9.76 22.96 30.84
C PRO A 67 8.64 23.47 29.90
N LEU A 68 7.68 22.62 29.51
CA LEU A 68 6.44 23.05 28.82
C LEU A 68 5.62 23.93 29.76
N THR A 69 5.09 25.03 29.22
CA THR A 69 4.32 26.03 29.95
C THR A 69 2.84 25.99 29.56
N GLU A 70 1.99 26.60 30.37
CA GLU A 70 0.56 26.72 30.07
C GLU A 70 0.31 27.58 28.83
N ALA A 71 1.21 28.52 28.52
CA ALA A 71 1.18 29.30 27.29
C ALA A 71 1.35 28.42 26.04
N ASP A 72 2.25 27.42 26.09
CA ASP A 72 2.46 26.47 24.99
C ASP A 72 1.19 25.63 24.73
N LEU A 73 0.47 25.25 25.79
CA LEU A 73 -0.82 24.55 25.68
C LEU A 73 -1.94 25.44 25.13
N ALA A 74 -1.98 26.72 25.53
CA ALA A 74 -2.96 27.67 25.03
C ALA A 74 -2.78 27.93 23.52
N GLU A 75 -1.53 28.13 23.08
CA GLU A 75 -1.19 28.29 21.66
C GLU A 75 -1.58 27.05 20.84
N TRP A 76 -1.33 25.83 21.37
CA TRP A 76 -1.73 24.57 20.73
C TRP A 76 -3.25 24.39 20.63
N ARG A 77 -4.01 24.79 21.67
CA ARG A 77 -5.48 24.75 21.62
C ARG A 77 -6.04 25.65 20.52
N GLU A 78 -5.43 26.82 20.32
CA GLU A 78 -5.92 27.82 19.39
C GLU A 78 -5.53 27.50 17.93
N HIS A 79 -4.31 27.01 17.69
CA HIS A 79 -3.77 26.87 16.33
C HIS A 79 -3.54 25.42 15.87
N GLY A 80 -3.20 24.49 16.78
CA GLY A 80 -2.86 23.11 16.42
C GLY A 80 -3.99 22.09 16.60
N SER A 81 -4.91 22.35 17.54
CA SER A 81 -6.05 21.48 17.80
C SER A 81 -6.99 21.29 16.60
N PRO A 82 -7.27 22.29 15.76
CA PRO A 82 -8.18 22.11 14.61
C PRO A 82 -7.62 21.18 13.53
N GLU A 83 -6.32 21.26 13.21
CA GLU A 83 -5.67 20.37 12.23
C GLU A 83 -5.61 18.93 12.76
N TRP A 84 -5.24 18.76 14.03
CA TRP A 84 -5.25 17.46 14.70
C TRP A 84 -6.66 16.86 14.77
N LEU A 85 -7.68 17.68 15.06
CA LEU A 85 -9.07 17.23 15.10
C LEU A 85 -9.54 16.80 13.71
N GLY A 86 -9.19 17.54 12.65
CA GLY A 86 -9.48 17.16 11.27
C GLY A 86 -8.79 15.85 10.85
N HIS A 87 -7.56 15.61 11.32
CA HIS A 87 -6.87 14.33 11.12
C HIS A 87 -7.59 13.18 11.84
N GLN A 88 -8.02 13.39 13.09
CA GLN A 88 -8.78 12.40 13.87
C GLN A 88 -10.16 12.12 13.28
N GLU A 89 -10.85 13.14 12.78
CA GLU A 89 -12.13 12.99 12.07
C GLU A 89 -11.95 12.17 10.79
N THR A 90 -10.85 12.38 10.06
CA THR A 90 -10.51 11.60 8.88
C THR A 90 -10.22 10.14 9.24
N VAL A 91 -9.41 9.89 10.28
CA VAL A 91 -9.10 8.54 10.76
C VAL A 91 -10.36 7.83 11.29
N ALA A 92 -11.23 8.54 12.00
CA ALA A 92 -12.50 8.02 12.49
C ALA A 92 -13.45 7.68 11.32
N ALA A 93 -13.51 8.53 10.29
CA ALA A 93 -14.27 8.27 9.08
C ALA A 93 -13.74 7.03 8.33
N CYS A 94 -12.42 6.84 8.25
CA CYS A 94 -11.81 5.65 7.67
C CYS A 94 -12.09 4.38 8.50
N ARG A 95 -12.07 4.46 9.83
CA ARG A 95 -12.43 3.31 10.70
C ARG A 95 -13.91 2.95 10.63
N ALA A 96 -14.77 3.97 10.59
CA ALA A 96 -16.21 3.78 10.37
C ALA A 96 -16.47 3.15 8.99
N MET A 97 -15.75 3.62 7.97
CA MET A 97 -15.76 3.04 6.62
C MET A 97 -15.34 1.57 6.63
N ASP A 98 -14.22 1.22 7.25
CA ASP A 98 -13.75 -0.17 7.33
C ASP A 98 -14.78 -1.06 8.06
N SER A 99 -15.41 -0.55 9.12
CA SER A 99 -16.46 -1.26 9.85
C SER A 99 -17.73 -1.47 9.03
N GLU A 100 -18.19 -0.45 8.30
CA GLU A 100 -19.39 -0.54 7.44
C GLU A 100 -19.16 -1.44 6.23
N VAL A 101 -17.97 -1.36 5.63
CA VAL A 101 -17.57 -2.22 4.51
C VAL A 101 -17.43 -3.68 4.96
N ALA A 102 -16.82 -3.94 6.12
CA ALA A 102 -16.71 -5.29 6.67
C ALA A 102 -18.07 -5.90 7.03
N ALA A 103 -19.07 -5.08 7.39
CA ALA A 103 -20.42 -5.54 7.67
C ALA A 103 -21.19 -5.97 6.41
N VAL A 104 -20.85 -5.43 5.23
CA VAL A 104 -21.55 -5.70 3.95
C VAL A 104 -20.76 -6.68 3.07
N SER A 105 -19.44 -6.76 3.23
CA SER A 105 -18.56 -7.63 2.45
C SER A 105 -17.55 -8.35 3.36
N PRO A 106 -17.73 -9.65 3.65
CA PRO A 106 -16.84 -10.39 4.53
C PRO A 106 -15.43 -10.57 3.94
N PRO A 107 -14.43 -10.86 4.78
CA PRO A 107 -13.04 -11.06 4.35
C PRO A 107 -12.93 -12.18 3.30
N GLY A 108 -12.31 -11.84 2.16
CA GLY A 108 -12.25 -12.69 0.96
C GLY A 108 -12.96 -12.11 -0.26
N SER A 109 -13.67 -10.98 -0.12
CA SER A 109 -14.43 -10.35 -1.19
C SER A 109 -13.94 -8.93 -1.52
N GLN A 110 -13.48 -8.78 -2.78
CA GLN A 110 -13.19 -7.58 -3.58
C GLN A 110 -11.96 -6.68 -3.25
N PRO A 111 -11.31 -6.09 -4.29
CA PRO A 111 -10.20 -5.14 -4.14
C PRO A 111 -10.54 -3.89 -3.31
N LEU A 112 -9.53 -3.22 -2.73
CA LEU A 112 -9.69 -1.98 -1.93
C LEU A 112 -10.46 -0.88 -2.68
N THR A 113 -10.21 -0.74 -3.96
CA THR A 113 -10.86 0.19 -4.90
C THR A 113 -12.35 -0.09 -5.07
N GLU A 114 -12.75 -1.35 -5.06
CA GLU A 114 -14.16 -1.72 -5.10
C GLU A 114 -14.86 -1.49 -3.75
N ARG A 115 -14.13 -1.69 -2.64
CA ARG A 115 -14.54 -1.28 -1.29
C ARG A 115 -14.72 0.23 -1.16
N LEU A 116 -13.78 1.01 -1.72
CA LEU A 116 -13.87 2.48 -1.81
C LEU A 116 -15.09 2.90 -2.64
N ALA A 117 -15.32 2.27 -3.80
CA ALA A 117 -16.47 2.57 -4.64
C ALA A 117 -17.81 2.29 -3.93
N ALA A 118 -17.92 1.18 -3.20
CA ALA A 118 -19.10 0.83 -2.43
C ALA A 118 -19.37 1.84 -1.30
N TRP A 119 -18.36 2.20 -0.52
CA TRP A 119 -18.50 3.21 0.53
C TRP A 119 -18.89 4.58 -0.03
N VAL A 120 -18.23 5.03 -1.10
CA VAL A 120 -18.58 6.29 -1.76
C VAL A 120 -20.04 6.26 -2.24
N ALA A 121 -20.53 5.12 -2.76
CA ALA A 121 -21.93 4.96 -3.14
C ALA A 121 -22.89 5.05 -1.92
N VAL A 122 -22.53 4.46 -0.78
CA VAL A 122 -23.29 4.56 0.48
C VAL A 122 -23.35 6.01 0.96
N GLN A 123 -22.23 6.73 0.93
CA GLN A 123 -22.18 8.14 1.32
C GLN A 123 -23.03 9.01 0.39
N TYR A 124 -23.11 8.71 -0.90
CA TYR A 124 -24.04 9.39 -1.81
C TYR A 124 -25.50 9.07 -1.52
N ALA A 125 -25.84 7.82 -1.23
CA ALA A 125 -27.20 7.46 -0.83
C ALA A 125 -27.61 8.18 0.46
N ALA A 126 -26.69 8.32 1.41
CA ALA A 126 -26.91 8.98 2.69
C ALA A 126 -26.98 10.53 2.57
N GLN A 127 -26.17 11.13 1.70
CA GLN A 127 -26.13 12.58 1.51
C GLN A 127 -27.10 13.10 0.45
N GLY A 128 -27.59 12.24 -0.45
CA GLY A 128 -28.51 12.59 -1.53
C GLY A 128 -29.74 13.39 -1.07
N PRO A 129 -30.43 13.01 0.01
CA PRO A 129 -31.55 13.78 0.56
C PRO A 129 -31.13 15.16 1.07
N ARG A 130 -30.01 15.25 1.81
CA ARG A 130 -29.52 16.51 2.39
C ARG A 130 -29.02 17.49 1.33
N LEU A 131 -28.37 16.99 0.29
CA LEU A 131 -27.91 17.81 -0.84
C LEU A 131 -29.07 18.30 -1.71
N ARG A 132 -30.16 17.53 -1.80
CA ARG A 132 -31.42 17.94 -2.46
C ARG A 132 -32.10 19.09 -1.74
N ASP A 133 -32.04 19.09 -0.40
CA ASP A 133 -32.71 20.06 0.45
C ASP A 133 -31.85 21.31 0.77
N SER A 134 -30.52 21.17 0.81
CA SER A 134 -29.58 22.28 1.09
C SER A 134 -29.13 23.08 -0.14
N SER A 135 -29.45 22.67 -1.37
CA SER A 135 -28.99 23.41 -2.54
C SER A 135 -29.87 24.65 -2.79
N ALA A 136 -29.38 25.83 -2.44
CA ALA A 136 -29.86 27.08 -3.04
C ALA A 136 -29.63 27.09 -4.57
N ASN A 137 -28.71 26.25 -5.08
CA ASN A 137 -28.44 26.11 -6.51
C ASN A 137 -28.19 24.63 -6.92
N ARG A 138 -29.23 24.02 -7.52
CA ARG A 138 -29.29 22.63 -8.01
C ARG A 138 -28.14 22.26 -8.96
N GLU A 139 -27.58 23.24 -9.67
CA GLU A 139 -26.53 23.02 -10.68
C GLU A 139 -25.19 22.63 -10.07
N THR A 140 -24.82 23.26 -8.94
CA THR A 140 -23.58 22.94 -8.20
C THR A 140 -23.57 21.52 -7.63
N PHE A 141 -24.75 21.01 -7.25
CA PHE A 141 -24.92 19.63 -6.81
C PHE A 141 -24.64 18.63 -7.93
N TRP A 142 -25.25 18.83 -9.11
CA TRP A 142 -25.06 17.95 -10.26
C TRP A 142 -23.65 18.00 -10.85
N GLN A 143 -22.96 19.12 -10.69
CA GLN A 143 -21.55 19.22 -11.07
C GLN A 143 -20.67 18.37 -10.17
N ARG A 144 -20.78 18.54 -8.83
CA ARG A 144 -20.04 17.73 -7.87
C ARG A 144 -20.30 16.24 -8.05
N LEU A 145 -21.56 15.83 -8.22
CA LEU A 145 -21.92 14.43 -8.46
C LEU A 145 -21.22 13.85 -9.71
N ARG A 146 -21.11 14.63 -10.80
CA ARG A 146 -20.43 14.20 -12.02
C ARG A 146 -18.91 14.07 -11.86
N GLU A 147 -18.28 15.02 -11.17
CA GLU A 147 -16.85 14.96 -10.84
C GLU A 147 -16.54 13.66 -10.08
N PHE A 148 -17.35 13.34 -9.08
CA PHE A 148 -17.16 12.12 -8.31
C PHE A 148 -17.43 10.82 -9.08
N CYS A 149 -18.47 10.78 -9.93
CA CYS A 149 -18.70 9.63 -10.81
C CYS A 149 -17.52 9.40 -11.75
N SER A 150 -16.85 10.48 -12.19
CA SER A 150 -15.63 10.40 -12.99
C SER A 150 -14.49 9.77 -12.19
N ASP A 151 -14.28 10.18 -10.94
CA ASP A 151 -13.21 9.65 -10.08
C ASP A 151 -13.39 8.15 -9.81
N ILE A 152 -14.61 7.71 -9.48
CA ILE A 152 -14.91 6.28 -9.28
C ILE A 152 -14.69 5.50 -10.58
N SER A 153 -15.09 6.06 -11.72
CA SER A 153 -14.89 5.42 -13.03
C SER A 153 -13.40 5.26 -13.34
N MET A 154 -12.56 6.23 -12.96
CA MET A 154 -11.10 6.14 -13.12
C MET A 154 -10.51 5.06 -12.23
N LEU A 155 -10.94 4.94 -10.97
CA LEU A 155 -10.50 3.87 -10.07
C LEU A 155 -10.87 2.48 -10.61
N ARG A 156 -12.13 2.28 -11.03
CA ARG A 156 -12.59 0.99 -11.59
C ARG A 156 -11.86 0.62 -12.89
N ARG A 157 -11.52 1.60 -13.74
CA ARG A 157 -10.69 1.36 -14.93
C ARG A 157 -9.28 0.91 -14.54
N GLY A 158 -8.71 1.48 -13.48
CA GLY A 158 -7.44 1.03 -12.91
C GLY A 158 -7.47 -0.45 -12.51
N ASP A 159 -8.54 -0.88 -11.83
CA ASP A 159 -8.71 -2.28 -11.42
C ASP A 159 -8.86 -3.22 -12.62
N GLN A 160 -9.72 -2.85 -13.57
CA GLN A 160 -9.92 -3.63 -14.79
C GLN A 160 -8.61 -3.77 -15.58
N ASN A 161 -7.80 -2.71 -15.65
CA ASN A 161 -6.48 -2.78 -16.26
C ASN A 161 -5.53 -3.70 -15.48
N ALA A 162 -5.55 -3.67 -14.16
CA ALA A 162 -4.73 -4.56 -13.34
C ALA A 162 -5.11 -6.04 -13.54
N GLU A 163 -6.40 -6.35 -13.56
CA GLU A 163 -6.91 -7.68 -13.88
C GLU A 163 -6.53 -8.11 -15.31
N TRP A 164 -6.67 -7.21 -16.28
CA TRP A 164 -6.28 -7.49 -17.66
C TRP A 164 -4.77 -7.78 -17.78
N LEU A 165 -3.92 -7.00 -17.10
CA LEU A 165 -2.48 -7.26 -17.04
C LEU A 165 -2.14 -8.60 -16.38
N SER A 166 -2.92 -9.02 -15.38
CA SER A 166 -2.76 -10.33 -14.74
C SER A 166 -3.03 -11.46 -15.74
N ILE A 167 -4.13 -11.38 -16.46
CA ILE A 167 -4.50 -12.34 -17.52
C ILE A 167 -3.42 -12.39 -18.60
N GLU A 168 -2.93 -11.24 -19.05
CA GLU A 168 -1.90 -11.17 -20.09
C GLU A 168 -0.57 -11.79 -19.63
N ARG A 169 -0.17 -11.57 -18.37
CA ARG A 169 1.01 -12.22 -17.79
C ARG A 169 0.85 -13.74 -17.72
N GLN A 170 -0.32 -14.22 -17.32
CA GLN A 170 -0.61 -15.66 -17.29
C GLN A 170 -0.54 -16.27 -18.69
N ARG A 171 -1.06 -15.57 -19.70
CA ARG A 171 -0.98 -15.98 -21.09
C ARG A 171 0.46 -16.06 -21.58
N LEU A 172 1.28 -15.05 -21.32
CA LEU A 172 2.70 -15.04 -21.69
C LEU A 172 3.47 -16.22 -21.08
N LEU A 173 3.21 -16.54 -19.81
CA LEU A 173 3.82 -17.69 -19.14
C LEU A 173 3.41 -19.03 -19.79
N LEU A 174 2.16 -19.16 -20.24
CA LEU A 174 1.70 -20.34 -20.97
C LEU A 174 2.34 -20.42 -22.36
N GLU A 175 2.42 -19.30 -23.07
CA GLU A 175 3.05 -19.23 -24.40
C GLU A 175 4.54 -19.59 -24.35
N GLU A 176 5.26 -19.13 -23.32
CA GLU A 176 6.65 -19.49 -23.07
C GLU A 176 6.79 -20.99 -22.83
N LYS A 177 5.98 -21.57 -21.94
CA LYS A 177 5.96 -23.02 -21.68
C LYS A 177 5.67 -23.82 -22.94
N ASP A 178 4.67 -23.43 -23.72
CA ASP A 178 4.33 -24.07 -24.98
C ASP A 178 5.45 -23.95 -26.01
N SER A 179 6.14 -22.81 -26.06
CA SER A 179 7.29 -22.61 -26.94
C SER A 179 8.44 -23.56 -26.58
N LEU A 180 8.73 -23.73 -25.29
CA LEU A 180 9.73 -24.66 -24.79
C LEU A 180 9.35 -26.11 -25.09
N LEU A 181 8.09 -26.48 -24.90
CA LEU A 181 7.59 -27.82 -25.24
C LEU A 181 7.68 -28.10 -26.75
N ARG A 182 7.31 -27.13 -27.59
CA ARG A 182 7.45 -27.22 -29.05
C ARG A 182 8.92 -27.39 -29.46
N TYR A 183 9.81 -26.61 -28.87
CA TYR A 183 11.24 -26.69 -29.13
C TYR A 183 11.82 -28.04 -28.70
N LYS A 184 11.50 -28.50 -27.48
CA LYS A 184 11.89 -29.82 -26.98
C LYS A 184 11.40 -30.95 -27.89
N LYS A 185 10.15 -30.90 -28.35
CA LYS A 185 9.59 -31.90 -29.28
C LYS A 185 10.34 -31.92 -30.62
N LYS A 186 10.64 -30.75 -31.20
CA LYS A 186 11.40 -30.64 -32.45
C LYS A 186 12.82 -31.20 -32.30
N LEU A 187 13.50 -30.87 -31.20
CA LEU A 187 14.83 -31.43 -30.90
C LEU A 187 14.78 -32.95 -30.76
N THR A 188 13.81 -33.47 -30.01
CA THR A 188 13.65 -34.92 -29.79
C THR A 188 13.44 -35.64 -31.12
N LEU A 189 12.52 -35.15 -31.96
CA LEU A 189 12.27 -35.72 -33.28
C LEU A 189 13.50 -35.64 -34.19
N GLY A 190 14.21 -34.51 -34.19
CA GLY A 190 15.44 -34.34 -34.97
C GLY A 190 16.54 -35.33 -34.54
N LEU A 191 16.70 -35.55 -33.23
CA LEU A 191 17.64 -36.53 -32.69
C LEU A 191 17.25 -37.97 -33.04
N GLU A 192 15.96 -38.31 -32.93
CA GLU A 192 15.44 -39.62 -33.34
C GLU A 192 15.72 -39.89 -34.83
N MET A 193 15.47 -38.90 -35.71
CA MET A 193 15.76 -39.00 -37.13
C MET A 193 17.26 -39.17 -37.40
N MET A 194 18.14 -38.43 -36.70
CA MET A 194 19.59 -38.60 -36.82
C MET A 194 20.05 -40.00 -36.37
N LEU A 195 19.51 -40.50 -35.25
CA LEU A 195 19.82 -41.84 -34.75
C LEU A 195 19.41 -42.92 -35.75
N ASP A 196 18.26 -42.77 -36.39
CA ASP A 196 17.82 -43.70 -37.44
C ASP A 196 18.74 -43.67 -38.65
N GLN A 197 19.15 -42.48 -39.12
CA GLN A 197 20.11 -42.33 -40.20
C GLN A 197 21.48 -42.95 -39.88
N VAL A 198 21.97 -42.77 -38.65
CA VAL A 198 23.23 -43.37 -38.18
C VAL A 198 23.14 -44.90 -38.16
N LYS A 199 22.03 -45.47 -37.68
CA LYS A 199 21.83 -46.93 -37.66
C LYS A 199 21.80 -47.52 -39.07
N ASN A 200 21.18 -46.81 -40.01
CA ASN A 200 20.93 -47.31 -41.36
C ASN A 200 22.07 -46.98 -42.35
N ASN A 201 23.09 -46.21 -41.96
CA ASN A 201 24.21 -45.83 -42.83
C ASN A 201 25.58 -45.96 -42.14
N PRO A 202 26.44 -46.90 -42.59
CA PRO A 202 27.73 -47.17 -41.93
C PRO A 202 28.71 -45.99 -41.97
N LYS A 203 28.69 -45.17 -43.04
CA LYS A 203 29.53 -43.95 -43.11
C LYS A 203 29.09 -42.90 -42.10
N ALA A 204 27.78 -42.78 -41.88
CA ALA A 204 27.23 -41.87 -40.88
C ALA A 204 27.57 -42.33 -39.46
N ALA A 205 27.58 -43.64 -39.21
CA ALA A 205 27.99 -44.21 -37.93
C ALA A 205 29.47 -43.95 -37.59
N GLU A 206 30.38 -44.14 -38.55
CA GLU A 206 31.81 -43.80 -38.34
C GLU A 206 32.00 -42.31 -38.06
N ALA A 207 31.35 -41.43 -38.83
CA ALA A 207 31.44 -39.98 -38.63
C ALA A 207 30.90 -39.56 -37.26
N PHE A 208 29.78 -40.15 -36.81
CA PHE A 208 29.20 -39.87 -35.50
C PHE A 208 30.11 -40.36 -34.36
N GLN A 209 30.72 -41.53 -34.48
CA GLN A 209 31.67 -42.03 -33.48
C GLN A 209 32.94 -41.17 -33.39
N ALA A 210 33.46 -40.69 -34.53
CA ALA A 210 34.58 -39.76 -34.56
C ALA A 210 34.24 -38.45 -33.82
N PHE A 211 33.07 -37.87 -34.12
CA PHE A 211 32.57 -36.69 -33.42
C PHE A 211 32.37 -36.93 -31.92
N ALA A 212 31.75 -38.05 -31.53
CA ALA A 212 31.52 -38.39 -30.13
C ALA A 212 32.82 -38.59 -29.33
N LYS A 213 33.90 -39.01 -29.99
CA LYS A 213 35.24 -39.12 -29.38
C LYS A 213 35.87 -37.75 -29.13
N GLU A 214 35.62 -36.79 -30.00
CA GLU A 214 36.11 -35.41 -29.88
C GLU A 214 35.26 -34.57 -28.90
N ALA A 215 33.94 -34.79 -28.87
CA ALA A 215 33.00 -34.10 -28.00
C ALA A 215 33.00 -34.61 -26.54
N ARG A 216 33.68 -35.72 -26.25
CA ARG A 216 33.69 -36.41 -24.96
C ARG A 216 34.31 -35.61 -23.79
N GLY A 217 34.85 -34.41 -24.03
CA GLY A 217 35.35 -33.51 -22.99
C GLY A 217 34.62 -32.17 -22.90
N THR A 218 33.76 -31.84 -23.88
CA THR A 218 33.14 -30.51 -23.99
C THR A 218 31.85 -30.39 -23.21
N PHE A 219 31.11 -31.49 -23.03
CA PHE A 219 29.83 -31.52 -22.31
C PHE A 219 29.99 -31.82 -20.81
N ASP A 220 31.09 -32.45 -20.40
CA ASP A 220 31.40 -32.76 -19.00
C ASP A 220 31.78 -31.51 -18.18
N ASN A 221 32.11 -30.40 -18.84
CA ASN A 221 32.50 -29.11 -18.24
C ASN A 221 31.36 -28.07 -18.18
N ILE A 222 30.11 -28.47 -18.43
CA ILE A 222 28.98 -27.55 -18.34
C ILE A 222 28.51 -27.50 -16.88
N GLU A 223 28.91 -26.44 -16.16
CA GLU A 223 28.42 -26.17 -14.80
C GLU A 223 26.88 -26.08 -14.79
N GLY A 224 26.23 -26.97 -14.04
CA GLY A 224 24.77 -26.97 -13.85
C GLY A 224 23.97 -28.02 -14.64
N ALA A 225 24.60 -29.02 -15.25
CA ALA A 225 23.89 -30.26 -15.56
C ALA A 225 23.44 -30.94 -14.24
N PRO A 226 22.25 -31.57 -14.19
CA PRO A 226 21.70 -32.13 -12.96
C PRO A 226 22.60 -33.19 -12.31
#